data_AF-A0A417S2K9-F1
#
_entry.id   AF-A0A417S2K9-F1
#
_cell.length_a   1.000
_cell.length_b   1.000
_cell.length_c   1.000
_cell.angle_alpha   90.00
_cell.angle_beta   90.00
_cell.angle_gamma   90.00
#
_symmetry.space_group_name_H-M   'P 1'
#
loop_
_entity.id
_entity.type
_entity.pdbx_description
1 polymer ?
#
loop_
_entity_poly.entity_id
_entity_poly.type
_entity_poly.pdbx_seq_one_letter_code
_entity_poly.pdbx_strand_id
1 'polypeptide(L)' 'MNGSQHICFTDSAGKALFSIPDNSLLCLFYGNGDRHFAVCHRLDDTHAEIDGVNYSLPDFAKRMKHNQISFAPA' A
#
# COMPACT_ATOMS: atom_id res chain seq x y z
N MET A 1 10.03 -9.20 -21.89
CA MET A 1 8.81 -9.45 -21.11
C MET A 1 8.74 -8.40 -20.01
N ASN A 2 8.12 -7.24 -20.26
CA ASN A 2 7.78 -6.31 -19.19
C ASN A 2 6.44 -6.78 -18.63
N GLY A 3 6.48 -7.85 -17.83
CA GLY A 3 5.32 -8.21 -17.03
C GLY A 3 4.96 -6.98 -16.19
N SER A 4 3.69 -6.59 -16.20
CA SER A 4 3.18 -5.48 -15.39
C SER A 4 3.79 -5.60 -14.00
N GLN A 5 4.60 -4.63 -13.58
CA GLN A 5 5.15 -4.67 -12.23
C GLN A 5 4.00 -4.42 -11.26
N HIS A 6 3.92 -5.20 -10.20
CA HIS A 6 2.84 -5.14 -9.22
C HIS A 6 3.42 -4.93 -7.82
N ILE A 7 2.72 -4.15 -7.01
CA ILE A 7 3.00 -3.98 -5.59
C ILE A 7 2.08 -4.94 -4.82
N CYS A 8 2.66 -5.88 -4.07
CA CYS A 8 1.91 -6.84 -3.25
C CYS A 8 1.75 -6.35 -1.82
N PHE A 9 0.62 -5.70 -1.53
CA PHE A 9 0.34 -5.25 -0.18
C PHE A 9 0.12 -6.42 0.78
N THR A 10 0.66 -6.30 1.99
CA THR A 10 0.56 -7.31 3.03
C THR A 10 -0.19 -6.78 4.25
N ASP A 11 -0.56 -7.67 5.16
CA ASP A 11 -0.89 -7.30 6.53
C ASP A 11 0.37 -7.04 7.36
N SER A 12 0.17 -6.71 8.65
CA SER A 12 1.26 -6.45 9.60
C SER A 12 2.14 -7.68 9.90
N ALA A 13 1.68 -8.89 9.56
CA ALA A 13 2.42 -10.14 9.70
C ALA A 13 3.12 -10.56 8.39
N GLY A 14 3.01 -9.76 7.32
CA GLY A 14 3.61 -10.04 6.02
C GLY A 14 2.78 -10.98 5.13
N LYS A 15 1.54 -11.30 5.51
CA LYS A 15 0.64 -12.09 4.67
C LYS A 15 0.09 -11.20 3.56
N ALA A 16 0.16 -11.66 2.31
CA ALA A 16 -0.41 -10.95 1.17
C ALA A 16 -1.92 -10.71 1.33
N LEU A 17 -2.36 -9.51 0.99
CA LEU A 17 -3.76 -9.08 1.00
C LEU A 17 -4.29 -8.91 -0.44
N PHE A 18 -3.62 -8.07 -1.22
CA PHE A 18 -3.95 -7.78 -2.61
C PHE A 18 -2.73 -7.20 -3.33
N SER A 19 -2.84 -7.09 -4.66
CA SER A 19 -1.81 -6.47 -5.48
C SER A 19 -2.41 -5.38 -6.35
N ILE A 20 -1.67 -4.29 -6.55
CA ILE A 20 -2.02 -3.24 -7.52
C ILE A 20 -0.91 -3.13 -8.58
N PRO A 21 -1.21 -2.67 -9.80
CA PRO A 21 -0.17 -2.30 -10.75
C PRO A 21 0.75 -1.22 -10.18
N ASP A 22 2.02 -1.23 -10.56
CA ASP A 22 2.94 -0.14 -10.29
C ASP A 22 2.41 1.17 -10.90
N ASN A 23 2.69 2.30 -10.24
CA ASN A 23 2.14 3.63 -10.54
C ASN A 23 0.60 3.74 -10.40
N SER A 24 -0.04 2.81 -9.69
CA SER A 24 -1.48 2.87 -9.39
C SER A 24 -1.76 3.61 -8.07
N LEU A 25 -3.05 3.91 -7.85
CA LEU A 25 -3.54 4.53 -6.62
C LEU A 25 -3.97 3.49 -5.59
N LEU A 26 -3.72 3.82 -4.32
CA LEU A 26 -4.25 3.16 -3.14
C LEU A 26 -5.25 4.09 -2.44
N CYS A 27 -6.42 3.57 -2.05
CA CYS A 27 -7.41 4.32 -1.28
C CYS A 27 -7.24 4.02 0.21
N LEU A 28 -7.04 5.07 1.01
CA LEU A 28 -6.98 5.03 2.47
C LEU A 28 -8.31 5.50 3.05
N PHE A 29 -8.83 4.77 4.03
CA PHE A 29 -10.08 5.05 4.70
C PHE A 29 -9.81 5.40 6.16
N TYR A 30 -10.15 6.63 6.53
CA TYR A 30 -9.99 7.13 7.89
C TYR A 30 -11.27 6.93 8.70
N GLY A 31 -11.15 6.79 10.02
CA GLY A 31 -12.29 6.55 10.91
C GLY A 31 -13.32 7.69 10.94
N ASN A 32 -12.97 8.87 10.44
CA ASN A 32 -13.86 10.03 10.31
C ASN A 32 -14.69 10.01 9.00
N GLY A 33 -14.53 8.99 8.14
CA GLY A 33 -15.21 8.87 6.85
C GLY A 33 -14.46 9.51 5.68
N ASP A 34 -13.34 10.19 5.95
CA ASP A 34 -12.50 10.75 4.89
C ASP A 34 -11.78 9.64 4.12
N ARG A 35 -11.50 9.94 2.85
CA ARG A 35 -10.71 9.09 1.97
C ARG A 35 -9.54 9.87 1.41
N HIS A 36 -8.38 9.22 1.35
CA HIS A 36 -7.18 9.77 0.71
C HIS A 36 -6.67 8.80 -0.34
N PHE A 37 -6.29 9.33 -1.50
CA PHE A 37 -5.73 8.52 -2.58
C PHE A 37 -4.23 8.74 -2.62
N ALA A 38 -3.48 7.66 -2.41
CA ALA A 38 -2.03 7.67 -2.41
C ALA A 38 -1.47 7.11 -3.71
N VAL A 39 -0.51 7.79 -4.32
CA VAL A 39 0.23 7.24 -5.47
C VAL A 39 1.24 6.22 -4.94
N CYS A 40 1.33 5.06 -5.58
CA CYS A 40 2.25 3.99 -5.18
C CYS A 40 3.24 3.67 -6.30
N HIS A 41 4.51 3.61 -5.94
CA HIS A 41 5.61 3.21 -6.82
C HIS A 41 6.35 2.01 -6.22
N ARG A 42 6.53 0.96 -7.00
CA ARG A 42 7.29 -0.22 -6.60
C ARG A 42 8.77 0.12 -6.55
N LEU A 43 9.42 -0.24 -5.44
CA LEU A 43 10.87 -0.14 -5.29
C LEU A 43 11.53 -1.51 -5.47
N ASP A 44 10.98 -2.52 -4.78
CA ASP A 44 11.36 -3.93 -4.90
C ASP A 44 10.17 -4.84 -4.55
N ASP A 45 10.42 -6.13 -4.26
CA ASP A 45 9.36 -7.09 -3.93
C ASP A 45 8.72 -6.88 -2.55
N THR A 46 9.36 -6.11 -1.69
CA THR A 46 8.99 -5.88 -0.29
C THR A 46 8.83 -4.40 0.08
N HIS A 47 9.24 -3.48 -0.80
CA HIS A 47 9.17 -2.04 -0.60
C HIS A 47 8.40 -1.32 -1.70
N ALA A 48 7.70 -0.27 -1.29
CA ALA A 48 7.05 0.69 -2.17
C ALA A 48 7.19 2.10 -1.61
N GLU A 49 7.27 3.07 -2.50
CA GLU A 49 7.01 4.47 -2.17
C GLU A 49 5.50 4.69 -2.20
N ILE A 50 4.95 5.26 -1.13
CA ILE A 50 3.51 5.57 -0.98
C ILE A 50 3.43 7.05 -0.59
N ASP A 51 2.88 7.87 -1.49
CA ASP A 51 2.88 9.35 -1.36
C ASP A 51 4.26 9.96 -1.09
N GLY A 52 5.28 9.51 -1.82
CA GLY A 52 6.65 10.03 -1.68
C GLY A 52 7.39 9.53 -0.43
N VAL A 53 6.80 8.58 0.32
CA VAL A 53 7.43 7.99 1.50
C VAL A 53 7.72 6.50 1.27
N ASN A 54 8.98 6.11 1.47
CA ASN A 54 9.42 4.73 1.32
C ASN A 54 8.98 3.89 2.51
N TYR A 55 8.29 2.78 2.23
CA TYR A 55 7.87 1.81 3.22
C TYR A 55 8.27 0.40 2.82
N SER A 56 8.60 -0.42 3.82
CA SER A 56 8.37 -1.86 3.70
C SER A 56 6.86 -2.11 3.78
N LEU A 57 6.34 -3.04 2.97
CA LEU A 57 4.89 -3.33 2.93
C LEU A 57 4.33 -3.78 4.29
N PRO A 58 5.04 -4.60 5.10
CA PRO A 58 4.58 -4.92 6.45
C PRO A 58 4.59 -3.72 7.41
N ASP A 59 5.56 -2.80 7.31
CA ASP A 59 5.61 -1.63 8.20
C ASP A 59 4.55 -0.60 7.84
N PHE A 60 4.26 -0.44 6.54
CA PHE A 60 3.09 0.31 6.10
C PHE A 60 1.81 -0.25 6.74
N ALA A 61 1.60 -1.57 6.67
CA ALA A 61 0.43 -2.21 7.26
C ALA A 61 0.37 -2.07 8.78
N LYS A 62 1.51 -2.18 9.50
CA LYS A 62 1.60 -1.90 10.94
C LYS A 62 1.19 -0.47 11.26
N ARG A 63 1.66 0.51 10.47
CA ARG A 63 1.31 1.92 10.64
C ARG A 63 -0.18 2.18 10.40
N MET A 64 -0.74 1.60 9.33
CA MET A 64 -2.18 1.71 9.03
C MET A 64 -3.01 1.12 10.17
N LYS A 65 -2.64 -0.06 10.67
CA LYS A 65 -3.30 -0.70 11.83
C LYS A 65 -3.19 0.14 13.10
N HIS A 66 -2.02 0.69 13.40
CA HIS A 66 -1.81 1.54 14.58
C HIS A 66 -2.67 2.80 14.53
N ASN A 67 -2.79 3.41 13.35
CA ASN A 67 -3.58 4.63 13.13
C ASN A 67 -5.07 4.35 12.87
N GLN A 68 -5.50 3.08 12.91
CA GLN A 68 -6.87 2.66 12.59
C GLN A 68 -7.33 3.09 11.18
N ILE A 69 -6.40 3.10 10.22
CA ILE A 69 -6.65 3.39 8.81
C ILE A 69 -6.79 2.07 8.06
N SER A 70 -7.87 1.92 7.30
CA SER A 70 -8.02 0.80 6.35
C SER A 70 -7.53 1.22 4.98
N PHE A 71 -7.12 0.26 4.14
CA PHE A 71 -6.63 0.56 2.80
C PHE A 71 -7.04 -0.52 1.80
N ALA A 72 -7.29 -0.12 0.55
CA ALA A 72 -7.71 -1.00 -0.54
C ALA A 72 -7.25 -0.42 -1.89
N PRO A 73 -7.25 -1.23 -2.97
CA PRO A 73 -7.12 -0.70 -4.34
C PRO A 73 -8.17 0.41 -4.58
N ALA A 74 -7.77 1.45 -5.33
CA ALA A 74 -8.65 2.57 -5.70
C ALA A 74 -9.72 2.17 -6.73
#